data_AF-A0A6A4BRW0-F1
#
_entry.id   AF-A0A6A4BRW0-F1
#
_cell.length_a   1.000
_cell.length_b   1.000
_cell.length_c   1.000
_cell.angle_alpha   90.00
_cell.angle_beta   90.00
_cell.angle_gamma   90.00
#
_symmetry.space_group_name_H-M   'P 1'
#
loop_
_entity.id
_entity.type
_entity.pdbx_description
1 polymer ?
#
loop_
_entity_poly.entity_id
_entity_poly.type
_entity_poly.pdbx_seq_one_letter_code
_entity_poly.pdbx_strand_id
1 'polypeptide(L)'
;MPPEINTKDPKVRAELYMASHGIKELFGGLGTLLLYHRPSNPREFLIQQLGEMRKAKQEQSHIPFFEEHDLKAMFAAFDIKEQGFITPAQYDRALHNLGIDNPTLRLPESASTINQALFIRSVTQEIKNASASFM
;
A
#
# COMPACT_ATOMS: atom_id res chain seq x y z
N MET A 1 2.70 2.99 -36.48
CA MET A 1 2.85 4.19 -35.65
C MET A 1 1.60 4.31 -34.79
N PRO A 2 1.71 4.56 -33.48
CA PRO A 2 0.53 4.88 -32.66
C PRO A 2 -0.09 6.19 -33.18
N PRO A 3 -1.43 6.32 -33.15
CA PRO A 3 -2.11 7.52 -33.62
C PRO A 3 -1.71 8.73 -32.77
N GLU A 4 -1.51 9.89 -33.41
CA GLU A 4 -1.24 11.14 -32.72
C GLU A 4 -2.42 11.49 -31.78
N ILE A 5 -2.12 11.72 -30.51
CA ILE A 5 -3.11 12.09 -29.51
C ILE A 5 -3.58 13.51 -29.81
N ASN A 6 -4.86 13.67 -30.21
CA ASN A 6 -5.46 14.98 -30.43
C ASN A 6 -5.73 15.69 -29.09
N THR A 7 -4.73 16.42 -28.59
CA THR A 7 -4.81 17.16 -27.34
C THR A 7 -5.76 18.38 -27.37
N LYS A 8 -6.37 18.69 -28.53
CA LYS A 8 -7.42 19.71 -28.63
C LYS A 8 -8.82 19.17 -28.30
N ASP A 9 -9.01 17.85 -28.33
CA ASP A 9 -10.27 17.22 -27.94
C ASP A 9 -10.47 17.33 -26.40
N PRO A 10 -11.58 17.93 -25.91
CA PRO A 10 -11.88 18.02 -24.49
C PRO A 10 -11.90 16.67 -23.76
N LYS A 11 -12.36 15.59 -24.42
CA LYS A 11 -12.41 14.25 -23.82
C LYS A 11 -11.01 13.70 -23.59
N VAL A 12 -10.14 13.78 -24.60
CA VAL A 12 -8.74 13.34 -24.52
C VAL A 12 -8.02 14.10 -23.41
N ARG A 13 -8.23 15.42 -23.29
CA ARG A 13 -7.66 16.22 -22.21
C ARG A 13 -8.14 15.77 -20.82
N ALA A 14 -9.42 15.48 -20.66
CA ALA A 14 -9.97 15.00 -19.40
C ALA A 14 -9.38 13.63 -19.03
N GLU A 15 -9.27 12.71 -19.99
CA GLU A 15 -8.68 11.38 -19.77
C GLU A 15 -7.20 11.47 -19.37
N LEU A 16 -6.41 12.30 -20.05
CA LEU A 16 -5.01 12.56 -19.70
C LEU A 16 -4.86 13.20 -18.32
N TYR A 17 -5.74 14.13 -17.96
CA TYR A 17 -5.74 14.75 -16.64
C TYR A 17 -6.06 13.71 -15.55
N MET A 18 -7.11 12.90 -15.75
CA MET A 18 -7.48 11.83 -14.81
C MET A 18 -6.36 10.82 -14.62
N ALA A 19 -5.68 10.42 -15.70
CA ALA A 19 -4.57 9.47 -15.64
C ALA A 19 -3.34 10.07 -14.94
N SER A 20 -2.95 11.30 -15.31
CA SER A 20 -1.76 11.94 -14.72
C SER A 20 -1.92 12.29 -13.24
N HIS A 21 -3.15 12.36 -12.73
CA HIS A 21 -3.44 12.68 -11.33
C HIS A 21 -4.03 11.50 -10.56
N GLY A 22 -4.05 10.29 -11.13
CA GLY A 22 -4.52 9.08 -10.44
C GLY A 22 -5.99 9.17 -9.97
N ILE A 23 -6.85 9.91 -10.68
CA ILE A 23 -8.20 10.23 -10.21
C ILE A 23 -9.05 8.96 -10.14
N LYS A 24 -8.89 8.02 -11.08
CA LYS A 24 -9.68 6.78 -11.10
C LYS A 24 -9.30 5.89 -9.93
N GLU A 25 -8.01 5.81 -9.65
CA GLU A 25 -7.41 5.06 -8.56
C GLU A 25 -7.86 5.61 -7.20
N LEU A 26 -7.86 6.95 -7.05
CA LEU A 26 -8.39 7.62 -5.86
C LEU A 26 -9.86 7.26 -5.63
N PHE A 27 -10.71 7.39 -6.66
CA PHE A 27 -12.13 7.04 -6.54
C PHE A 27 -12.34 5.54 -6.25
N GLY A 28 -11.54 4.66 -6.85
CA GLY A 28 -11.53 3.23 -6.54
C GLY A 28 -11.22 2.96 -5.06
N GLY A 29 -10.17 3.59 -4.52
CA GLY A 29 -9.79 3.48 -3.11
C GLY A 29 -10.88 3.98 -2.17
N LEU A 30 -11.44 5.16 -2.44
CA LEU A 30 -12.55 5.72 -1.65
C LEU A 30 -13.79 4.82 -1.68
N GLY A 31 -14.12 4.24 -2.83
CA GLY A 31 -15.21 3.28 -2.98
C GLY A 31 -14.99 2.02 -2.13
N THR A 32 -13.78 1.47 -2.15
CA THR A 32 -13.40 0.32 -1.31
C THR A 32 -13.57 0.63 0.18
N LEU A 33 -13.10 1.79 0.63
CA LEU A 33 -13.24 2.21 2.03
C LEU A 33 -14.71 2.30 2.46
N LEU A 34 -15.59 2.83 1.60
CA LEU A 34 -17.03 2.88 1.89
C LEU A 34 -17.65 1.49 1.99
N LEU A 35 -17.30 0.57 1.08
CA LEU A 35 -17.83 -0.80 1.09
C LEU A 35 -17.39 -1.60 2.33
N TYR A 36 -16.15 -1.37 2.77
CA TYR A 36 -15.55 -2.01 3.92
C TYR A 36 -16.12 -1.47 5.24
N HIS A 37 -16.00 -0.16 5.48
CA HIS A 37 -16.39 0.44 6.77
C HIS A 37 -17.89 0.67 6.93
N ARG A 38 -18.64 0.79 5.82
CA ARG A 38 -20.09 1.06 5.80
C ARG A 38 -20.52 2.15 6.80
N PRO A 39 -19.89 3.35 6.75
CA PRO A 39 -20.15 4.40 7.74
C PRO A 39 -21.60 4.89 7.66
N SER A 40 -22.16 5.30 8.80
CA SER A 40 -23.51 5.90 8.89
C SER A 40 -23.62 7.22 8.12
N ASN A 41 -22.51 7.96 8.00
CA ASN A 41 -22.41 9.19 7.19
C ASN A 41 -21.27 9.09 6.17
N PRO A 42 -21.53 8.56 4.96
CA PRO A 42 -20.52 8.36 3.92
C PRO A 42 -19.79 9.65 3.52
N ARG A 43 -20.50 10.78 3.48
CA ARG A 43 -19.92 12.06 3.03
C ARG A 43 -18.88 12.56 4.02
N GLU A 44 -19.22 12.54 5.31
CA GLU A 44 -18.32 12.97 6.38
C GLU A 44 -17.08 12.07 6.47
N PHE A 45 -17.29 10.75 6.38
CA PHE A 45 -16.20 9.78 6.33
C PHE A 45 -15.23 10.05 5.18
N LEU A 46 -15.74 10.25 3.96
CA LEU A 46 -14.89 10.58 2.80
C LEU A 46 -14.12 11.89 2.97
N ILE A 47 -14.74 12.91 3.57
CA ILE A 47 -14.07 14.19 3.86
C ILE A 47 -12.89 13.98 4.81
N GLN A 48 -13.08 13.17 5.85
CA GLN A 48 -12.01 12.83 6.80
C GLN A 48 -10.87 12.08 6.11
N GLN A 49 -11.18 11.03 5.34
CA GLN A 49 -10.18 10.24 4.60
C GLN A 49 -9.37 11.09 3.62
N LEU A 50 -10.04 11.95 2.83
CA LEU A 50 -9.35 12.89 1.94
C LEU A 50 -8.52 13.93 2.70
N GLY A 51 -8.98 14.34 3.88
CA GLY A 51 -8.26 15.25 4.77
C GLY A 51 -6.95 14.64 5.27
N GLU A 52 -6.98 13.37 5.67
CA GLU A 52 -5.80 12.60 6.08
C GLU A 52 -4.83 12.44 4.91
N MET A 53 -5.32 12.00 3.73
CA MET A 53 -4.51 11.86 2.50
C MET A 53 -3.80 13.17 2.14
N ARG A 54 -4.49 14.30 2.25
CA ARG A 54 -3.90 15.62 1.97
C ARG A 54 -2.81 15.98 2.98
N LYS A 55 -3.03 15.76 4.28
CA LYS A 55 -2.03 16.03 5.33
C LYS A 55 -0.79 15.17 5.13
N ALA A 56 -0.98 13.89 4.89
CA ALA A 56 0.10 12.94 4.61
C ALA A 56 0.96 13.39 3.42
N LYS A 57 0.30 13.79 2.31
CA LYS A 57 1.00 14.35 1.14
C LYS A 57 1.81 15.62 1.48
N GLN A 58 1.26 16.53 2.30
CA GLN A 58 1.95 17.76 2.70
C GLN A 58 3.15 17.49 3.62
N GLU A 59 3.02 16.52 4.51
CA GLU A 59 4.05 16.14 5.46
C GLU A 59 5.09 15.17 4.86
N GLN A 60 4.94 14.79 3.57
CA GLN A 60 5.66 13.67 2.95
C GLN A 60 5.59 12.40 3.81
N SER A 61 4.51 12.29 4.58
CA SER A 61 4.22 11.19 5.48
C SER A 61 3.39 10.16 4.75
N HIS A 62 3.62 8.90 5.08
CA HIS A 62 2.89 7.79 4.52
C HIS A 62 1.62 7.54 5.33
N ILE A 63 0.48 7.31 4.66
CA ILE A 63 -0.68 6.68 5.32
C ILE A 63 -0.51 5.18 5.17
N PRO A 64 -0.17 4.46 6.25
CA PRO A 64 -0.06 3.01 6.20
C PRO A 64 -1.38 2.39 5.75
N PHE A 65 -1.33 1.60 4.67
CA PHE A 65 -2.46 0.73 4.31
C PHE A 65 -2.59 -0.45 5.30
N PHE A 66 -1.48 -0.81 5.93
CA PHE A 66 -1.39 -1.85 6.94
C PHE A 66 -0.93 -1.26 8.26
N GLU A 67 -1.71 -1.45 9.31
CA GLU A 67 -1.33 -1.10 10.67
C GLU A 67 -0.45 -2.19 11.28
N GLU A 68 0.19 -1.89 12.41
CA GLU A 68 1.06 -2.87 13.09
C GLU A 68 0.32 -4.17 13.43
N HIS A 69 -0.97 -4.10 13.77
CA HIS A 69 -1.79 -5.26 14.08
C HIS A 69 -2.06 -6.15 12.84
N ASP A 70 -2.19 -5.56 11.66
CA ASP A 70 -2.33 -6.31 10.40
C ASP A 70 -1.05 -7.09 10.10
N LEU A 71 0.11 -6.46 10.31
CA LEU A 71 1.41 -7.11 10.12
C LEU A 71 1.64 -8.23 11.15
N LYS A 72 1.18 -8.05 12.39
CA LYS A 72 1.19 -9.10 13.42
C LYS A 72 0.31 -10.29 13.01
N ALA A 73 -0.88 -10.03 12.49
CA ALA A 73 -1.79 -11.06 12.00
C ALA A 73 -1.19 -11.82 10.82
N MET A 74 -0.58 -11.12 9.86
CA MET A 74 0.13 -11.73 8.74
C MET A 74 1.28 -12.63 9.22
N PHE A 75 2.10 -12.16 10.16
CA PHE A 75 3.18 -12.97 10.74
C PHE A 75 2.64 -14.26 11.37
N ALA A 76 1.57 -14.16 12.17
CA ALA A 76 0.94 -15.31 12.80
C ALA A 76 0.40 -16.33 11.78
N ALA A 77 -0.07 -15.87 10.61
CA ALA A 77 -0.51 -16.75 9.53
C ALA A 77 0.63 -17.61 8.94
N PHE A 78 1.89 -17.18 9.06
CA PHE A 78 3.06 -17.96 8.63
C PHE A 78 3.72 -18.74 9.77
N ASP A 79 3.69 -18.22 11.00
CA ASP A 79 4.16 -18.92 12.21
C ASP A 79 3.08 -19.82 12.83
N ILE A 80 2.56 -20.76 12.01
CA ILE A 80 1.47 -21.67 12.39
C ILE A 80 1.83 -22.52 13.62
N LYS A 81 3.13 -22.74 13.86
CA LYS A 81 3.63 -23.55 14.97
C LYS A 81 3.92 -22.73 16.23
N GLU A 82 3.65 -21.42 16.21
CA GLU A 82 3.88 -20.48 17.31
C GLU A 82 5.33 -20.53 17.86
N GLN A 83 6.31 -20.65 16.97
CA GLN A 83 7.72 -20.77 17.35
C GLN A 83 8.39 -19.41 17.56
N GLY A 84 7.71 -18.32 17.21
CA GLY A 84 8.19 -16.95 17.29
C GLY A 84 9.04 -16.52 16.10
N PHE A 85 9.16 -17.35 15.06
CA PHE A 85 9.93 -17.05 13.86
C PHE A 85 9.37 -17.71 12.60
N ILE A 86 9.67 -17.11 11.45
CA ILE A 86 9.43 -17.65 10.12
C ILE A 86 10.74 -17.80 9.36
N THR A 87 10.72 -18.61 8.30
CA THR A 87 11.87 -18.78 7.39
C THR A 87 11.95 -17.63 6.37
N PRO A 88 13.12 -17.40 5.75
CA PRO A 88 13.26 -16.44 4.65
C PRO A 88 12.27 -16.66 3.50
N ALA A 89 12.05 -17.92 3.10
CA ALA A 89 11.09 -18.25 2.05
C ALA A 89 9.63 -17.87 2.43
N GLN A 90 9.26 -17.97 3.71
CA GLN A 90 7.95 -17.53 4.20
C GLN A 90 7.84 -16.00 4.24
N TYR A 91 8.93 -15.31 4.59
CA TYR A 91 9.00 -13.84 4.52
C TYR A 91 8.81 -13.34 3.09
N ASP A 92 9.50 -13.92 2.11
CA ASP A 92 9.37 -13.54 0.70
C ASP A 92 7.93 -13.76 0.20
N ARG A 93 7.30 -14.86 0.61
CA ARG A 93 5.88 -15.12 0.30
C ARG A 93 4.94 -14.13 1.00
N ALA A 94 5.24 -13.71 2.23
CA ALA A 94 4.46 -12.70 2.93
C ALA A 94 4.53 -11.34 2.22
N LEU A 95 5.72 -10.93 1.75
CA LEU A 95 5.90 -9.72 0.94
C LEU A 95 5.07 -9.76 -0.34
N HIS A 96 5.13 -10.89 -1.07
CA HIS A 96 4.30 -11.09 -2.26
C HIS A 96 2.80 -11.01 -1.96
N ASN A 97 2.33 -11.60 -0.85
CA ASN A 97 0.91 -11.50 -0.43
C ASN A 97 0.48 -10.06 -0.10
N LEU A 98 1.43 -9.20 0.28
CA LEU A 98 1.22 -7.77 0.53
C LEU A 98 1.39 -6.91 -0.74
N GLY A 99 1.62 -7.54 -1.91
CA GLY A 99 1.82 -6.85 -3.18
C GLY A 99 3.22 -6.25 -3.38
N ILE A 100 4.21 -6.69 -2.60
CA ILE A 100 5.60 -6.23 -2.69
C ILE A 100 6.39 -7.25 -3.52
N ASP A 101 6.35 -7.10 -4.84
CA ASP A 101 7.01 -8.03 -5.78
C ASP A 101 8.52 -7.80 -5.90
N ASN A 102 8.98 -6.56 -5.65
CA ASN A 102 10.38 -6.17 -5.79
C ASN A 102 10.89 -5.51 -4.49
N PRO A 103 11.13 -6.31 -3.43
CA PRO A 103 11.63 -5.77 -2.16
C PRO A 103 13.01 -5.13 -2.34
N THR A 104 13.18 -3.97 -1.70
CA THR A 104 14.40 -3.16 -1.73
C THR A 104 15.35 -3.47 -0.57
N LEU A 105 14.83 -4.00 0.54
CA LEU A 105 15.56 -4.37 1.73
C LEU A 105 16.06 -5.80 1.61
N ARG A 106 17.37 -5.95 1.72
CA ARG A 106 18.04 -7.24 1.81
C ARG A 106 18.10 -7.64 3.27
N LEU A 107 17.53 -8.80 3.61
CA LEU A 107 17.81 -9.44 4.89
C LEU A 107 19.27 -9.94 4.92
N PRO A 108 19.89 -10.08 6.09
CA PRO A 108 21.23 -10.66 6.20
C PRO A 108 21.25 -12.07 5.61
N GLU A 109 22.24 -12.40 4.77
CA GLU A 109 22.34 -13.73 4.14
C GLU A 109 22.47 -14.87 5.16
N SER A 110 22.99 -14.56 6.36
CA SER A 110 23.11 -15.51 7.48
C SER A 110 21.81 -15.70 8.27
N ALA A 111 20.74 -14.94 7.99
CA ALA A 111 19.49 -15.05 8.71
C ALA A 111 18.73 -16.31 8.30
N SER A 112 18.82 -17.36 9.11
CA SER A 112 18.03 -18.60 8.95
C SER A 112 16.60 -18.46 9.43
N THR A 113 16.33 -17.46 10.27
CA THR A 113 15.02 -17.22 10.91
C THR A 113 14.74 -15.72 11.01
N ILE A 114 13.46 -15.37 10.96
CA ILE A 114 12.96 -14.00 11.00
C ILE A 114 11.89 -13.95 12.09
N ASN A 115 12.17 -13.24 13.18
CA ASN A 115 11.21 -13.04 14.24
C ASN A 115 10.19 -11.94 13.91
N GLN A 116 9.12 -11.85 14.69
CA GLN A 116 8.05 -10.90 14.46
C GLN A 116 8.52 -9.43 14.43
N ALA A 117 9.46 -9.06 15.31
CA ALA A 117 9.97 -7.69 15.36
C ALA A 117 10.73 -7.32 14.08
N LEU A 118 11.59 -8.21 13.58
CA LEU A 118 12.31 -8.02 12.33
C LEU A 118 11.34 -8.00 11.14
N PHE A 119 10.34 -8.88 11.13
CA PHE A 119 9.29 -8.91 10.11
C PHE A 119 8.58 -7.55 10.01
N ILE A 120 7.99 -7.08 11.12
CA ILE A 120 7.23 -5.82 11.16
C ILE A 120 8.10 -4.66 10.71
N ARG A 121 9.34 -4.57 11.22
CA ARG A 121 10.26 -3.48 10.87
C ARG A 121 10.58 -3.47 9.37
N SER A 122 10.94 -4.62 8.80
CA SER A 122 11.33 -4.72 7.40
C SER A 122 10.15 -4.46 6.46
N VAL A 123 8.99 -5.06 6.73
CA VAL A 123 7.78 -4.87 5.91
C VAL A 123 7.28 -3.44 5.97
N THR A 124 7.26 -2.81 7.15
CA THR A 124 6.88 -1.39 7.29
C THR A 124 7.78 -0.50 6.46
N GLN A 125 9.08 -0.80 6.41
CA GLN A 125 10.03 -0.01 5.63
C GLN A 125 9.87 -0.27 4.12
N GLU A 126 9.55 -1.50 3.67
CA GLU A 126 9.21 -1.76 2.27
C GLU A 126 7.95 -1.03 1.82
N ILE A 127 6.89 -1.04 2.63
CA ILE A 127 5.65 -0.32 2.32
C ILE A 127 5.93 1.17 2.16
N LYS A 128 6.77 1.76 3.03
CA LYS A 128 7.22 3.15 2.89
C LYS A 128 7.97 3.37 1.57
N ASN A 129 8.90 2.50 1.21
CA ASN A 129 9.68 2.62 -0.03
C ASN A 129 8.81 2.47 -1.29
N ALA A 130 7.89 1.51 -1.31
CA ALA A 130 6.97 1.28 -2.42
C ALA A 130 6.01 2.45 -2.62
N SER A 131 5.48 3.00 -1.52
CA SER A 131 4.57 4.16 -1.58
C SER A 131 5.25 5.47 -2.01
N ALA A 132 6.53 5.66 -1.67
CA ALA A 132 7.32 6.80 -2.14
C ALA A 132 7.49 6.80 -3.66
N SER A 133 7.42 5.64 -4.32
CA SER A 133 7.49 5.53 -5.78
C SER A 133 6.23 6.03 -6.50
N PHE A 134 5.12 6.25 -5.78
CA PHE A 134 3.86 6.76 -6.33
C PHE A 134 3.63 8.26 -6.10
N MET A 135 4.53 8.93 -5.36
CA MET A 135 4.51 10.38 -5.12
C MET A 135 5.42 11.13 -6.09
#